data_AF-A0A9E3F0G2-F1
#
_entry.id   AF-A0A9E3F0G2-F1
#
_cell.length_a   1.000
_cell.length_b   1.000
_cell.length_c   1.000
_cell.angle_alpha   90.00
_cell.angle_beta   90.00
_cell.angle_gamma   90.00
#
_symmetry.space_group_name_H-M   'P 1'
#
loop_
_entity.id
_entity.type
_entity.pdbx_description
1 polymer ?
#
loop_
_entity_poly.entity_id
_entity_poly.type
_entity_poly.pdbx_seq_one_letter_code
_entity_poly.pdbx_strand_id
1 'polypeptide(L)' 'DGPVDFMLMDIWISMARPALELVSPHLRDGAMIVTDNTEQHRQTYADYFAFIADPANRLRTMTLPFAGGLELTVRCG' A
#
# COMPACT_ATOMS: atom_id res chain seq x y z
N ASP A 1 2.74 -18.28 -12.83
CA ASP A 1 1.94 -17.13 -12.37
C ASP A 1 2.58 -15.83 -12.84
N GLY A 2 1.78 -14.93 -13.41
CA GLY A 2 2.25 -13.63 -13.90
C GLY A 2 2.42 -12.61 -12.77
N PRO A 3 3.03 -11.44 -13.05
CA PRO A 3 3.20 -10.40 -12.04
C PRO A 3 1.83 -9.84 -11.60
N VAL A 4 1.77 -9.36 -10.35
CA VAL A 4 0.56 -8.78 -9.75
C VAL A 4 0.32 -7.38 -10.33
N ASP A 5 -0.85 -7.19 -10.94
CA ASP A 5 -1.32 -5.89 -11.45
C ASP A 5 -1.97 -5.02 -10.38
N PHE A 6 -2.64 -5.66 -9.42
CA PHE A 6 -3.52 -4.99 -8.47
C PHE A 6 -3.58 -5.76 -7.14
N MET A 7 -3.52 -5.02 -6.03
CA MET A 7 -3.70 -5.52 -4.68
C MET A 7 -4.73 -4.65 -3.96
N LEU A 8 -5.83 -5.25 -3.50
CA LEU A 8 -6.74 -4.63 -2.53
C LEU A 8 -6.33 -5.08 -1.13
N MET A 9 -6.13 -4.12 -0.23
CA MET A 9 -5.73 -4.35 1.14
C MET A 9 -6.78 -3.80 2.11
N ASP A 10 -7.75 -4.65 2.41
CA ASP A 10 -8.64 -4.55 3.57
C ASP A 10 -8.19 -5.63 4.56
N ILE A 11 -7.48 -5.20 5.59
CA ILE A 11 -6.69 -6.10 6.43
C ILE A 11 -6.62 -5.58 7.86
N TRP A 12 -6.28 -6.47 8.79
CA TRP A 12 -5.86 -6.07 10.13
C TRP A 12 -4.60 -5.21 10.04
N ILE A 13 -4.63 -4.03 10.67
CA ILE A 13 -3.61 -2.97 10.48
C ILE A 13 -2.18 -3.49 10.71
N SER A 14 -1.97 -4.33 11.74
CA SER A 14 -0.65 -4.92 12.05
C SER A 14 -0.10 -5.82 10.93
N MET A 15 -0.96 -6.31 10.05
CA MET A 15 -0.59 -7.18 8.92
C MET A 15 -0.39 -6.41 7.62
N ALA A 16 -0.79 -5.13 7.54
CA ALA A 16 -0.69 -4.34 6.31
C ALA A 16 0.76 -4.23 5.81
N ARG A 17 1.70 -3.93 6.71
CA ARG A 17 3.12 -3.86 6.40
C ARG A 17 3.69 -5.24 5.97
N PRO A 18 3.56 -6.31 6.78
CA PRO A 18 4.03 -7.64 6.38
C PRO A 18 3.45 -8.14 5.05
N ALA A 19 2.15 -7.91 4.80
CA ALA A 19 1.49 -8.33 3.57
C ALA A 19 2.05 -7.59 2.35
N LEU A 20 2.18 -6.26 2.44
CA LEU A 20 2.75 -5.47 1.35
C LEU A 20 4.21 -5.85 1.09
N GLU A 21 5.00 -6.14 2.13
CA GLU A 21 6.40 -6.57 1.97
C GLU A 21 6.52 -7.91 1.22
N LEU A 22 5.64 -8.87 1.51
CA LEU A 22 5.60 -10.16 0.82
C LEU A 22 5.14 -10.06 -0.64
N VAL A 23 4.18 -9.17 -0.93
CA VAL A 23 3.64 -8.98 -2.28
C VAL A 23 4.53 -8.07 -3.12
N SER A 24 5.26 -7.14 -2.50
CA SER A 24 6.08 -6.11 -3.16
C SER A 24 6.97 -6.64 -4.29
N PRO A 25 7.71 -7.76 -4.15
CA PRO A 25 8.56 -8.32 -5.22
C PRO A 25 7.80 -8.85 -6.44
N HIS A 26 6.49 -9.10 -6.31
CA HIS A 26 5.64 -9.65 -7.36
C HIS A 26 4.85 -8.57 -8.11
N LEU A 27 4.88 -7.32 -7.64
CA LEU A 27 4.23 -6.18 -8.29
C LEU A 27 4.97 -5.82 -9.58
N ARG A 28 4.27 -5.74 -10.70
CA ARG A 28 4.84 -5.10 -11.90
C ARG A 28 4.88 -3.58 -11.78
N ASP A 29 5.65 -2.95 -12.65
CA ASP A 29 5.59 -1.51 -12.87
C ASP A 29 4.16 -1.06 -13.19
N GLY A 30 3.72 0.00 -12.53
CA GLY A 30 2.35 0.51 -12.63
C GLY A 30 1.30 -0.35 -11.92
N ALA A 31 1.70 -1.38 -11.17
CA ALA A 31 0.76 -2.09 -10.30
C ALA A 31 0.19 -1.15 -9.24
N MET A 32 -1.09 -1.34 -8.92
CA MET A 32 -1.82 -0.51 -7.97
C MET A 32 -2.07 -1.28 -6.67
N ILE A 33 -1.86 -0.63 -5.54
CA ILE A 33 -2.26 -1.11 -4.23
C ILE A 33 -3.30 -0.13 -3.70
N VAL A 34 -4.47 -0.63 -3.30
CA VAL A 34 -5.53 0.17 -2.69
C VAL A 34 -5.71 -0.32 -1.26
N THR A 35 -5.52 0.56 -0.26
CA THR A 35 -5.59 0.19 1.16
C THR A 35 -6.68 0.99 1.87
N ASP A 36 -7.57 0.31 2.59
CA ASP A 36 -8.75 0.93 3.21
C ASP A 36 -8.49 1.44 4.64
N ASN A 37 -9.29 2.44 5.03
CA ASN A 37 -9.34 3.07 6.35
C ASN A 37 -8.00 3.64 6.89
N THR A 38 -7.11 4.01 5.98
CA THR A 38 -5.74 4.43 6.32
C THR A 38 -5.65 5.77 7.04
N GLU A 39 -6.62 6.67 6.81
CA GLU A 39 -6.66 7.98 7.47
C GLU A 39 -7.27 7.88 8.87
N GLN A 40 -8.33 7.10 9.03
CA GLN A 40 -8.97 6.85 10.33
C GLN A 40 -7.99 6.28 11.36
N HIS A 41 -7.04 5.46 10.90
CA HIS A 41 -6.05 4.79 11.74
C HIS A 41 -4.61 5.17 11.39
N ARG A 42 -4.39 6.41 10.94
CA ARG A 42 -3.10 6.89 10.40
C ARG A 42 -1.89 6.54 11.27
N GLN A 43 -1.99 6.76 12.58
CA GLN A 43 -0.91 6.49 13.52
C GLN A 43 -0.59 5.00 13.62
N THR A 44 -1.59 4.13 13.61
CA THR A 44 -1.39 2.67 13.67
C THR A 44 -0.86 2.11 12.35
N TYR A 45 -1.12 2.79 11.24
CA TYR A 45 -0.52 2.50 9.93
C TYR A 45 0.89 3.08 9.73
N ALA A 46 1.54 3.64 10.77
CA ALA A 46 2.83 4.32 10.62
C ALA A 46 3.91 3.46 9.94
N ASP A 47 4.05 2.18 10.31
CA ASP A 47 5.05 1.28 9.73
C ASP A 47 4.77 0.92 8.27
N TYR A 48 3.49 0.87 7.90
CA TYR A 48 3.04 0.71 6.52
C TYR A 48 3.37 1.95 5.69
N PHE A 49 3.08 3.15 6.19
CA PHE A 49 3.42 4.40 5.51
C PHE A 49 4.94 4.61 5.43
N ALA A 50 5.69 4.20 6.44
CA ALA A 50 7.15 4.23 6.40
C ALA A 50 7.71 3.32 5.29
N PHE A 51 7.09 2.16 5.03
CA PHE A 51 7.45 1.31 3.88
C PHE A 51 7.24 2.05 2.56
N ILE A 52 6.06 2.64 2.39
CA ILE A 52 5.70 3.31 1.15
C ILE A 52 6.57 4.54 0.90
N ALA A 53 6.91 5.27 1.96
CA ALA A 53 7.71 6.47 1.88
C ALA A 53 9.19 6.20 1.54
N ASP A 54 9.69 5.00 1.79
CA ASP A 54 11.06 4.62 1.44
C ASP A 54 11.22 4.52 -0.09
N PRO A 55 12.04 5.38 -0.72
CA PRO A 55 12.27 5.36 -2.16
C PRO A 55 12.82 4.03 -2.67
N ALA A 56 13.52 3.25 -1.83
CA ALA A 56 14.02 1.92 -2.17
C ALA A 56 12.87 0.96 -2.54
N ASN A 57 11.68 1.18 -2.00
CA ASN A 57 10.49 0.39 -2.30
C ASN A 57 9.78 0.85 -3.58
N ARG A 58 10.19 1.95 -4.22
CA ARG A 58 9.66 2.41 -5.52
C ARG A 58 8.12 2.52 -5.54
N LEU A 59 7.55 2.96 -4.43
CA LEU A 59 6.12 3.19 -4.28
C LEU A 59 5.84 4.70 -4.26
N ARG A 60 4.73 5.11 -4.86
CA ARG A 60 4.19 6.47 -4.76
C ARG A 60 2.75 6.42 -4.36
N THR A 61 2.33 7.32 -3.48
CA THR A 61 1.03 7.20 -2.83
C THR A 61 0.28 8.52 -2.73
N MET A 62 -1.04 8.42 -2.70
CA MET A 62 -1.94 9.51 -2.31
C MET A 62 -3.14 8.95 -1.55
N THR A 63 -3.59 9.71 -0.56
CA THR A 63 -4.87 9.43 0.12
C THR A 63 -6.00 10.02 -0.71
N LEU A 64 -6.94 9.16 -1.14
CA LEU A 64 -8.15 9.54 -1.83
C LEU A 64 -9.23 10.02 -0.82
N PRO A 65 -10.15 10.92 -1.22
CA PRO A 65 -11.07 11.61 -0.30
C PRO A 65 -12.31 10.78 0.04
N PHE A 66 -12.12 9.54 0.47
CA PHE A 66 -13.20 8.67 0.96
C PHE A 66 -13.27 8.68 2.49
N ALA A 67 -14.44 8.36 3.05
CA ALA A 67 -14.63 8.30 4.49
C ALA A 67 -13.67 7.28 5.12
N GLY A 68 -12.95 7.69 6.16
CA GLY A 68 -11.91 6.87 6.80
C GLY A 68 -10.58 6.80 6.05
N GLY A 69 -10.50 7.38 4.84
CA GLY A 69 -9.31 7.37 3.99
C GLY A 69 -9.21 6.10 3.14
N LEU A 70 -8.75 6.28 1.90
CA LEU A 70 -8.44 5.18 0.99
C LEU A 70 -7.12 5.50 0.30
N GLU A 71 -6.08 4.74 0.60
CA GLU A 71 -4.75 4.99 0.06
C GLU A 71 -4.61 4.33 -1.31
N LEU A 72 -4.28 5.13 -2.34
CA LEU A 72 -3.89 4.64 -3.66
C LEU A 72 -2.38 4.74 -3.79
N THR A 73 -1.72 3.59 -3.82
CA THR A 73 -0.28 3.47 -4.03
C THR A 73 0.00 2.83 -5.39
N VAL A 74 1.02 3.30 -6.11
CA VAL A 74 1.44 2.79 -7.41
C VAL A 74 2.93 2.42 -7.37
N ARG A 75 3.28 1.25 -7.93
CA ARG A 75 4.66 0.86 -8.22
C ARG A 75 5.24 1.72 -9.34
N CYS A 76 6.32 2.43 -9.08
CA CYS A 76 7.00 3.30 -10.04
C CYS A 76 8.37 2.75 -10.45
N GLY A 77 8.34 1.96 -11.52
CA GLY A 77 9.49 1.45 -12.25
C GLY A 77 10.08 0.16 -11.70
#